data_AF-A0A972GW38-F1
#
_entry.id   AF-A0A972GW38-F1
#
_cell.length_a   1.000
_cell.length_b   1.000
_cell.length_c   1.000
_cell.angle_alpha   90.00
_cell.angle_beta   90.00
_cell.angle_gamma   90.00
#
_symmetry.space_group_name_H-M   'P 1'
#
loop_
_entity.id
_entity.type
_entity.pdbx_description
1 polymer ?
#
loop_
_entity_poly.entity_id
_entity_poly.type
_entity_poly.pdbx_seq_one_letter_code
_entity_poly.pdbx_strand_id
1 'polypeptide(L)'
;MLCRLFVAICVCTLFISFGGQSTTLAAKQEISGSCIEILDPIRPGETASVVKDFQCFATFAEVIEYLSKGQVVVPHDTKPYELTQEMADHIAAISGSTLLGIQYELVNYRTDPQAGWDSFSRATANSDACNGYSYGRPSMESGWNNVIQSARIMHASCKVFEHYDGTSWTGDRIFCTPNCADMGVPPSGMNQRTSSWRITG
;
A
#
# COMPACT_ATOMS: atom_id res chain seq x y z
N MET A 1 0.14 -70.86 40.96
CA MET A 1 -1.08 -71.33 41.64
C MET A 1 -1.60 -70.18 42.47
N LEU A 2 -2.88 -69.85 42.30
CA LEU A 2 -3.67 -68.78 42.92
C LEU A 2 -3.38 -67.33 42.52
N CYS A 3 -4.33 -66.40 42.37
CA CYS A 3 -5.76 -66.34 41.99
C CYS A 3 -6.22 -64.93 42.44
N ARG A 4 -6.71 -64.10 41.49
CA ARG A 4 -7.58 -62.91 41.69
C ARG A 4 -6.92 -61.70 42.41
N LEU A 5 -7.21 -60.45 42.07
CA LEU A 5 -8.54 -59.83 42.00
C LEU A 5 -8.50 -58.57 41.10
N PHE A 6 -9.46 -58.49 40.18
CA PHE A 6 -9.80 -57.31 39.38
C PHE A 6 -10.50 -56.26 40.25
N VAL A 7 -10.09 -54.99 40.15
CA VAL A 7 -10.92 -53.84 40.52
C VAL A 7 -10.91 -52.86 39.36
N ALA A 8 -12.01 -52.83 38.61
CA ALA A 8 -12.26 -51.87 37.55
C ALA A 8 -12.86 -50.60 38.19
N ILE A 9 -12.11 -49.49 38.17
CA ILE A 9 -12.63 -48.17 38.55
C ILE A 9 -13.08 -47.50 37.25
N CYS A 10 -14.40 -47.45 37.07
CA CYS A 10 -15.07 -46.75 35.98
C CYS A 10 -15.10 -45.25 36.32
N VAL A 11 -14.20 -44.46 35.72
CA VAL A 11 -14.20 -43.00 35.84
C VAL A 11 -15.01 -42.45 34.66
N CYS A 12 -16.27 -42.09 34.90
CA CYS A 12 -17.08 -41.29 33.97
C CYS A 12 -16.56 -39.85 33.97
N THR A 13 -15.70 -39.52 33.00
CA THR A 13 -15.33 -38.13 32.72
C THR A 13 -16.47 -37.42 32.00
N LEU A 14 -17.04 -36.44 32.70
CA LEU A 14 -18.04 -35.50 32.20
C LEU A 14 -17.37 -34.58 31.16
N PHE A 15 -17.69 -34.73 29.87
CA PHE A 15 -17.29 -33.78 28.84
C PHE A 15 -18.17 -32.53 28.94
N ILE A 16 -17.65 -31.47 29.58
CA ILE A 16 -18.23 -30.13 29.48
C ILE A 16 -17.81 -29.56 28.12
N SER A 17 -18.72 -29.58 27.16
CA SER A 17 -18.55 -28.91 25.87
C SER A 17 -18.61 -27.40 26.09
N PHE A 18 -17.46 -26.75 26.24
CA PHE A 18 -17.34 -25.31 26.09
C PHE A 18 -17.47 -24.98 24.60
N GLY A 19 -18.66 -24.50 24.21
CA GLY A 19 -18.89 -23.85 22.93
C GLY A 19 -18.17 -22.49 22.92
N GLY A 20 -16.87 -22.52 22.66
CA GLY A 20 -16.09 -21.33 22.34
C GLY A 20 -16.53 -20.81 20.98
N GLN A 21 -17.39 -19.80 20.97
CA GLN A 21 -17.62 -18.99 19.78
C GLN A 21 -16.31 -18.26 19.47
N SER A 22 -15.58 -18.75 18.47
CA SER A 22 -14.51 -18.00 17.85
C SER A 22 -15.13 -16.75 17.25
N THR A 23 -15.01 -15.62 17.94
CA THR A 23 -15.20 -14.32 17.35
C THR A 23 -14.11 -14.14 16.31
N THR A 24 -14.45 -14.38 15.05
CA THR A 24 -13.64 -14.00 13.90
C THR A 24 -13.60 -12.47 13.87
N LEU A 25 -12.66 -11.87 14.61
CA LEU A 25 -12.15 -10.56 14.27
C LEU A 25 -11.67 -10.68 12.82
N ALA A 26 -12.19 -9.83 11.94
CA ALA A 26 -11.67 -9.70 10.59
C ALA A 26 -10.15 -9.51 10.72
N ALA A 27 -9.39 -10.52 10.32
CA ALA A 27 -7.95 -10.41 10.27
C ALA A 27 -7.64 -9.17 9.42
N LYS A 28 -6.84 -8.23 9.96
CA LYS A 28 -6.11 -7.28 9.12
C LYS A 28 -5.49 -8.16 8.04
N GLN A 29 -5.92 -8.03 6.79
CA GLN A 29 -5.17 -8.63 5.70
C GLN A 29 -3.80 -7.97 5.82
N GLU A 30 -2.82 -8.72 6.32
CA GLU A 30 -1.43 -8.28 6.37
C GLU A 30 -0.99 -8.15 4.92
N ILE A 31 -1.27 -7.00 4.35
CA ILE A 31 -0.45 -6.48 3.29
C ILE A 31 0.86 -6.14 3.99
N SER A 32 1.74 -7.14 4.03
CA SER A 32 3.14 -6.97 4.41
C SER A 32 3.95 -6.89 3.12
N GLY A 33 4.75 -5.86 2.98
CA GLY A 33 5.60 -5.60 1.84
C GLY A 33 5.16 -4.43 0.95
N SER A 34 6.01 -4.08 -0.01
CA SER A 34 5.79 -2.97 -0.94
C SER A 34 4.77 -3.33 -2.02
N CYS A 35 3.73 -2.50 -2.16
CA CYS A 35 2.69 -2.67 -3.17
C CYS A 35 2.85 -1.72 -4.34
N ILE A 36 2.28 -2.12 -5.47
CA ILE A 36 2.14 -1.29 -6.65
C ILE A 36 0.82 -1.52 -7.35
N GLU A 37 0.29 -0.46 -7.95
CA GLU A 37 -0.76 -0.55 -8.96
C GLU A 37 -0.39 0.19 -10.24
N ILE A 38 -0.87 -0.36 -11.36
CA ILE A 38 -0.79 0.25 -12.69
C ILE A 38 -2.16 0.82 -13.03
N LEU A 39 -2.22 2.09 -13.39
CA LEU A 39 -3.44 2.85 -13.56
C LEU A 39 -3.63 3.36 -14.99
N ASP A 40 -4.87 3.31 -15.46
CA ASP A 40 -5.32 4.20 -16.54
C ASP A 40 -5.70 5.57 -15.95
N PRO A 41 -5.56 6.66 -16.71
CA PRO A 41 -5.96 8.00 -16.26
C PRO A 41 -7.48 8.09 -16.08
N ILE A 42 -7.92 9.00 -15.21
CA ILE A 42 -9.33 9.38 -15.09
C ILE A 42 -9.76 10.08 -16.39
N ARG A 43 -10.70 9.48 -17.12
CA ARG A 43 -11.25 10.05 -18.36
C ARG A 43 -12.42 10.99 -18.08
N PRO A 44 -12.83 11.83 -19.06
CA PRO A 44 -14.01 12.66 -18.90
C PRO A 44 -15.26 11.83 -18.53
N GLY A 45 -15.90 12.19 -17.41
CA GLY A 45 -17.06 11.50 -16.87
C GLY A 45 -16.75 10.37 -15.89
N GLU A 46 -15.48 10.00 -15.72
CA GLU A 46 -15.05 9.01 -14.72
C GLU A 46 -14.74 9.67 -13.37
N THR A 47 -14.90 8.89 -12.31
CA THR A 47 -14.67 9.30 -10.91
C THR A 47 -13.55 8.51 -10.25
N ALA A 48 -12.75 7.77 -11.01
CA ALA A 48 -11.61 7.02 -10.51
C ALA A 48 -10.72 6.59 -11.68
N SER A 49 -9.43 6.38 -11.40
CA SER A 49 -8.57 5.61 -12.30
C SER A 49 -9.03 4.16 -12.36
N VAL A 50 -8.91 3.55 -13.54
CA VAL A 50 -9.06 2.09 -13.68
C VAL A 50 -7.75 1.44 -13.28
N VAL A 51 -7.82 0.50 -12.32
CA VAL A 51 -6.67 -0.33 -11.93
C VAL A 51 -6.51 -1.44 -12.98
N LYS A 52 -5.37 -1.43 -13.67
CA LYS A 52 -5.01 -2.40 -14.71
C LYS A 52 -4.28 -3.61 -14.17
N ASP A 53 -3.46 -3.38 -13.17
CA ASP A 53 -2.74 -4.42 -12.45
C ASP A 53 -2.46 -3.96 -11.01
N PHE A 54 -2.34 -4.91 -10.10
CA PHE A 54 -2.05 -4.68 -8.68
C PHE A 54 -1.29 -5.87 -8.11
N GLN A 55 -0.17 -5.59 -7.46
CA GLN A 55 0.63 -6.62 -6.80
C GLN A 55 1.35 -6.06 -5.58
N CYS A 56 1.53 -6.90 -4.56
CA CYS A 56 2.38 -6.62 -3.41
C CYS A 56 3.53 -7.64 -3.37
N PHE A 57 4.68 -7.17 -2.94
CA PHE A 57 5.93 -7.92 -2.92
C PHE A 57 6.57 -7.80 -1.55
N ALA A 58 7.40 -8.78 -1.17
CA ALA A 58 8.06 -8.75 0.13
C ALA A 58 9.06 -7.58 0.24
N THR A 59 9.62 -7.14 -0.89
CA THR A 59 10.59 -6.05 -0.95
C THR A 59 10.28 -5.01 -2.02
N PHE A 60 10.83 -3.82 -1.84
CA PHE A 60 10.76 -2.78 -2.86
C PHE A 60 11.63 -3.10 -4.09
N ALA A 61 12.70 -3.89 -3.91
CA ALA A 61 13.51 -4.37 -5.02
C ALA A 61 12.67 -5.16 -6.04
N GLU A 62 11.76 -6.02 -5.57
CA GLU A 62 10.84 -6.76 -6.42
C GLU A 62 9.82 -5.85 -7.13
N VAL A 63 9.43 -4.71 -6.52
CA VAL A 63 8.62 -3.69 -7.20
C VAL A 63 9.38 -3.08 -8.38
N ILE A 64 10.67 -2.77 -8.21
CA ILE A 64 11.51 -2.25 -9.29
C ILE A 64 11.69 -3.29 -10.39
N GLU A 65 11.93 -4.55 -10.02
CA GLU A 65 12.04 -5.66 -10.98
C GLU A 65 10.74 -5.82 -11.77
N TYR A 66 9.59 -5.82 -11.10
CA TYR A 66 8.27 -5.90 -11.73
C TYR A 66 8.03 -4.72 -12.69
N LEU A 67 8.26 -3.48 -12.25
CA LEU A 67 8.09 -2.29 -13.08
C LEU A 67 8.99 -2.30 -14.31
N SER A 68 10.25 -2.70 -14.14
CA SER A 68 11.24 -2.76 -15.21
C SER A 68 11.11 -4.00 -16.09
N LYS A 69 10.12 -4.88 -15.83
CA LYS A 69 9.95 -6.18 -16.53
C LYS A 69 11.22 -7.04 -16.45
N GLY A 70 11.90 -7.02 -15.31
CA GLY A 70 13.12 -7.77 -15.04
C GLY A 70 14.41 -7.14 -15.59
N GLN A 71 14.35 -5.93 -16.16
CA GLN A 71 15.52 -5.31 -16.79
C GLN A 71 16.37 -4.50 -15.82
N VAL A 72 15.82 -4.07 -14.68
CA VAL A 72 16.54 -3.37 -13.63
C VAL A 72 16.59 -4.26 -12.40
N VAL A 73 17.80 -4.64 -11.99
CA VAL A 73 18.06 -5.40 -10.77
C VAL A 73 18.78 -4.49 -9.80
N VAL A 74 18.21 -4.35 -8.60
CA VAL A 74 18.77 -3.57 -7.49
C VAL A 74 19.04 -4.48 -6.29
N PRO A 75 19.88 -4.08 -5.32
CA PRO A 75 20.05 -4.83 -4.07
C PRO A 75 18.71 -5.14 -3.40
N HIS A 76 18.58 -6.33 -2.81
CA HIS A 76 17.32 -6.79 -2.21
C HIS A 76 16.86 -5.91 -1.02
N ASP A 77 17.78 -5.23 -0.35
CA ASP A 77 17.50 -4.32 0.75
C ASP A 77 17.15 -2.88 0.32
N THR A 78 17.15 -2.60 -0.99
CA THR A 78 16.76 -1.29 -1.57
C THR A 78 15.45 -0.82 -0.98
N LYS A 79 15.45 0.43 -0.52
CA LYS A 79 14.29 1.09 0.07
C LYS A 79 13.60 2.00 -0.93
N PRO A 80 12.29 2.21 -0.82
CA PRO A 80 11.56 3.07 -1.75
C PRO A 80 12.06 4.51 -1.78
N TYR A 81 12.58 5.02 -0.66
CA TYR A 81 13.12 6.37 -0.61
C TYR A 81 14.43 6.54 -1.41
N GLU A 82 15.13 5.46 -1.71
CA GLU A 82 16.38 5.47 -2.50
C GLU A 82 16.10 5.60 -4.00
N LEU A 83 14.84 5.41 -4.43
CA LEU A 83 14.44 5.62 -5.80
C LEU A 83 14.53 7.11 -6.15
N THR A 84 15.41 7.42 -7.10
CA THR A 84 15.56 8.77 -7.67
C THR A 84 14.64 8.95 -8.86
N GLN A 85 14.41 10.20 -9.27
CA GLN A 85 13.66 10.47 -10.50
C GLN A 85 14.39 9.90 -11.73
N GLU A 86 15.72 9.98 -11.77
CA GLU A 86 16.53 9.42 -12.88
C GLU A 86 16.33 7.90 -13.02
N MET A 87 16.29 7.17 -11.90
CA MET A 87 15.98 5.74 -11.92
C MET A 87 14.55 5.49 -12.40
N ALA A 88 13.58 6.29 -11.96
CA ALA A 88 12.19 6.18 -12.42
C ALA A 88 12.05 6.48 -13.92
N ASP A 89 12.74 7.50 -14.43
CA ASP A 89 12.76 7.88 -15.85
C ASP A 89 13.43 6.77 -16.68
N HIS A 90 14.51 6.16 -16.18
CA HIS A 90 15.14 5.01 -16.81
C HIS A 90 14.20 3.80 -16.88
N ILE A 91 13.51 3.47 -15.78
CA ILE A 91 12.49 2.40 -15.74
C ILE A 91 11.38 2.68 -16.76
N ALA A 92 10.90 3.92 -16.85
CA ALA A 92 9.88 4.30 -17.82
C ALA A 92 10.36 4.11 -19.27
N ALA A 93 11.59 4.51 -19.58
CA ALA A 93 12.16 4.39 -20.92
C ALA A 93 12.29 2.94 -21.41
N ILE A 94 12.60 1.99 -20.52
CA ILE A 94 12.81 0.59 -20.89
C ILE A 94 11.55 -0.26 -20.83
N SER A 95 10.62 0.06 -19.91
CA SER A 95 9.44 -0.76 -19.66
C SER A 95 8.15 -0.21 -20.25
N GLY A 96 8.09 1.11 -20.51
CA GLY A 96 6.87 1.84 -20.83
C GLY A 96 5.99 2.14 -19.61
N SER A 97 6.45 1.85 -18.39
CA SER A 97 5.73 2.12 -17.14
C SER A 97 6.26 3.38 -16.47
N THR A 98 5.45 4.43 -16.40
CA THR A 98 5.81 5.69 -15.74
C THR A 98 5.36 5.68 -14.28
N LEU A 99 6.31 5.85 -13.35
CA LEU A 99 6.02 5.93 -11.92
C LEU A 99 5.49 7.33 -11.56
N LEU A 100 4.29 7.41 -11.02
CA LEU A 100 3.60 8.66 -10.69
C LEU A 100 3.96 9.17 -9.29
N GLY A 101 3.96 8.28 -8.31
CA GLY A 101 4.19 8.63 -6.91
C GLY A 101 4.28 7.41 -6.00
N ILE A 102 4.74 7.64 -4.78
CA ILE A 102 4.87 6.62 -3.72
C ILE A 102 4.30 7.19 -2.43
N GLN A 103 3.48 6.40 -1.74
CA GLN A 103 2.99 6.69 -0.39
C GLN A 103 3.68 5.77 0.62
N TYR A 104 3.82 6.23 1.85
CA TYR A 104 4.58 5.54 2.90
C TYR A 104 3.79 5.56 4.19
N GLU A 105 3.85 4.45 4.94
CA GLU A 105 3.19 4.35 6.23
C GLU A 105 3.93 5.12 7.34
N LEU A 106 5.19 5.46 7.14
CA LEU A 106 5.99 6.25 8.09
C LEU A 106 6.34 7.63 7.53
N VAL A 107 6.59 8.57 8.44
CA VAL A 107 7.17 9.87 8.10
C VAL A 107 8.60 9.73 7.55
N ASN A 108 9.01 10.76 6.82
CA ASN A 108 10.29 10.92 6.13
C ASN A 108 10.58 9.81 5.10
N TYR A 109 9.53 9.35 4.41
CA TYR A 109 9.63 8.33 3.35
C TYR A 109 10.18 7.00 3.85
N ARG A 110 10.04 6.74 5.16
CA ARG A 110 10.59 5.53 5.76
C ARG A 110 9.64 4.35 5.55
N THR A 111 10.24 3.18 5.61
CA THR A 111 9.59 1.88 5.71
C THR A 111 10.26 1.11 6.85
N ASP A 112 9.55 0.16 7.44
CA ASP A 112 10.08 -0.73 8.47
C ASP A 112 9.51 -2.13 8.20
N PRO A 113 10.16 -2.90 7.32
CA PRO A 113 9.70 -4.22 6.92
C PRO A 113 9.59 -5.19 8.12
N GLN A 114 10.38 -4.98 9.17
CA GLN A 114 10.34 -5.83 10.37
C GLN A 114 9.06 -5.63 11.19
N ALA A 115 8.52 -4.41 11.18
CA ALA A 115 7.22 -4.11 11.78
C ALA A 115 6.07 -4.06 10.76
N GLY A 116 6.31 -4.55 9.53
CA GLY A 116 5.31 -4.63 8.48
C GLY A 116 4.86 -3.26 7.96
N TRP A 117 5.76 -2.27 8.01
CA TRP A 117 5.51 -0.92 7.51
C TRP A 117 6.06 -0.74 6.11
N ASP A 118 5.16 -0.35 5.21
CA ASP A 118 5.39 -0.54 3.79
C ASP A 118 5.30 0.73 2.96
N SER A 119 5.38 0.55 1.63
CA SER A 119 5.19 1.60 0.65
C SER A 119 4.17 1.19 -0.40
N PHE A 120 3.45 2.17 -0.93
CA PHE A 120 2.54 1.96 -2.05
C PHE A 120 2.91 2.84 -3.23
N SER A 121 3.43 2.21 -4.27
CA SER A 121 3.79 2.82 -5.56
C SER A 121 2.60 2.92 -6.51
N ARG A 122 2.51 4.02 -7.26
CA ARG A 122 1.52 4.23 -8.33
C ARG A 122 2.24 4.42 -9.65
N ALA A 123 1.87 3.65 -10.67
CA ALA A 123 2.42 3.80 -12.01
C ALA A 123 1.32 3.78 -13.07
N THR A 124 1.68 4.13 -14.30
CA THR A 124 0.80 4.08 -15.46
C THR A 124 1.56 3.62 -16.70
N ALA A 125 0.86 3.00 -17.65
CA ALA A 125 1.41 2.74 -18.98
C ALA A 125 1.31 3.97 -19.91
N ASN A 126 0.71 5.07 -19.45
CA ASN A 126 0.61 6.31 -20.21
C ASN A 126 1.90 7.15 -20.05
N SER A 127 2.67 7.28 -21.12
CA SER A 127 3.92 8.05 -21.14
C SER A 127 3.73 9.55 -20.86
N ASP A 128 2.54 10.10 -21.12
CA ASP A 128 2.24 11.50 -20.79
C ASP A 128 2.11 11.72 -19.26
N ALA A 129 1.92 10.65 -18.49
CA ALA A 129 1.70 10.69 -17.05
C ALA A 129 0.64 11.74 -16.70
N CYS A 130 0.98 12.78 -15.93
CA CYS A 130 0.05 13.83 -15.53
C CYS A 130 -0.04 15.02 -16.50
N ASN A 131 0.58 14.95 -17.68
CA ASN A 131 0.46 16.01 -18.69
C ASN A 131 -0.94 15.95 -19.34
N GLY A 132 -1.89 16.72 -18.81
CA GLY A 132 -3.28 16.72 -19.25
C GLY A 132 -4.14 15.58 -18.70
N TYR A 133 -3.61 14.78 -17.78
CA TYR A 133 -4.31 13.67 -17.14
C TYR A 133 -4.22 13.74 -15.62
N SER A 134 -5.14 13.06 -14.95
CA SER A 134 -5.10 12.86 -13.51
C SER A 134 -5.32 11.39 -13.17
N TYR A 135 -4.80 10.98 -12.02
CA TYR A 135 -4.94 9.63 -11.49
C TYR A 135 -5.50 9.71 -10.08
N GLY A 136 -6.24 8.70 -9.63
CA GLY A 136 -6.75 8.73 -8.27
C GLY A 136 -7.75 7.63 -7.98
N ARG A 137 -7.92 7.34 -6.69
CA ARG A 137 -8.93 6.41 -6.20
C ARG A 137 -9.85 7.10 -5.20
N PRO A 138 -11.18 6.89 -5.29
CA PRO A 138 -12.15 7.45 -4.35
C PRO A 138 -12.16 6.70 -3.01
N SER A 139 -11.40 5.62 -2.87
CA SER A 139 -11.14 4.98 -1.59
C SER A 139 -9.71 4.46 -1.56
N MET A 140 -9.11 4.35 -0.39
CA MET A 140 -7.84 3.65 -0.23
C MET A 140 -7.97 2.18 -0.62
N GLU A 141 -6.84 1.56 -0.92
CA GLU A 141 -6.72 0.13 -1.12
C GLU A 141 -6.99 -0.60 0.20
N SER A 142 -7.41 -1.87 0.10
CA SER A 142 -7.56 -2.72 1.28
C SER A 142 -6.28 -2.67 2.12
N GLY A 143 -6.40 -2.52 3.44
CA GLY A 143 -5.26 -2.43 4.35
C GLY A 143 -4.56 -1.07 4.44
N TRP A 144 -4.79 -0.15 3.48
CA TRP A 144 -4.10 1.14 3.40
C TRP A 144 -4.94 2.35 3.84
N ASN A 145 -6.18 2.13 4.29
CA ASN A 145 -7.01 3.20 4.82
C ASN A 145 -6.44 3.71 6.15
N ASN A 146 -6.27 5.03 6.28
CA ASN A 146 -5.79 5.66 7.51
C ASN A 146 -4.39 5.20 7.95
N VAL A 147 -3.48 4.89 7.02
CA VAL A 147 -2.09 4.49 7.38
C VAL A 147 -1.01 5.44 6.86
N ILE A 148 -1.29 6.20 5.79
CA ILE A 148 -0.26 7.02 5.14
C ILE A 148 0.21 8.16 6.05
N GLN A 149 1.53 8.37 6.10
CA GLN A 149 2.17 9.47 6.86
C GLN A 149 3.16 10.29 6.02
N SER A 150 3.61 9.79 4.87
CA SER A 150 4.39 10.60 3.91
C SER A 150 4.14 10.16 2.48
N ALA A 151 4.43 11.04 1.51
CA ALA A 151 4.21 10.77 0.10
C ALA A 151 5.19 11.55 -0.79
N ARG A 152 5.53 10.97 -1.94
CA ARG A 152 6.41 11.56 -2.95
C ARG A 152 5.81 11.47 -4.34
N ILE A 153 6.01 12.53 -5.13
CA ILE A 153 5.82 12.49 -6.57
C ILE A 153 7.11 11.96 -7.22
N MET A 154 6.96 11.11 -8.24
CA MET A 154 8.07 10.44 -8.91
C MET A 154 8.24 10.82 -10.39
N HIS A 155 7.32 11.59 -10.96
CA HIS A 155 7.41 12.05 -12.34
C HIS A 155 7.23 13.57 -12.46
N ALA A 156 8.06 14.21 -13.28
CA ALA A 156 8.11 15.67 -13.38
C ALA A 156 6.81 16.31 -13.91
N SER A 157 6.00 15.59 -14.69
CA SER A 157 4.70 16.12 -15.16
C SER A 157 3.64 16.15 -14.07
N CYS A 158 3.82 15.40 -12.98
CA CYS A 158 2.92 15.42 -11.83
C CYS A 158 3.37 16.50 -10.84
N LYS A 159 2.44 17.30 -10.32
CA LYS A 159 2.73 18.48 -9.49
C LYS A 159 2.14 18.38 -8.10
N VAL A 160 1.00 17.71 -7.97
CA VAL A 160 0.26 17.62 -6.72
C VAL A 160 -0.14 16.18 -6.45
N PHE A 161 0.20 15.69 -5.26
CA PHE A 161 -0.36 14.46 -4.71
C PHE A 161 -1.31 14.85 -3.57
N GLU A 162 -2.60 14.79 -3.87
CA GLU A 162 -3.70 15.15 -2.97
C GLU A 162 -4.09 13.95 -2.12
N HIS A 163 -4.24 14.18 -0.82
CA HIS A 163 -4.70 13.20 0.16
C HIS A 163 -5.90 13.75 0.90
N TYR A 164 -6.95 12.94 1.04
CA TYR A 164 -8.24 13.31 1.61
C TYR A 164 -8.58 12.38 2.76
N ASP A 165 -9.19 12.88 3.84
CA ASP A 165 -9.60 12.03 4.96
C ASP A 165 -10.99 11.40 4.79
N GLY A 166 -11.77 11.85 3.81
CA GLY A 166 -12.99 11.22 3.35
C GLY A 166 -12.77 10.39 2.09
N THR A 167 -13.71 9.48 1.83
CA THR A 167 -13.84 8.81 0.53
C THR A 167 -14.35 9.78 -0.54
N SER A 168 -14.19 9.43 -1.81
CA SER A 168 -14.62 10.20 -2.98
C SER A 168 -14.08 11.63 -2.98
N TRP A 169 -12.86 11.81 -2.48
CA TRP A 169 -12.15 13.08 -2.43
C TRP A 169 -12.89 14.16 -1.64
N THR A 170 -13.43 13.77 -0.48
CA THR A 170 -14.15 14.66 0.44
C THR A 170 -13.38 14.83 1.76
N GLY A 171 -13.84 15.76 2.59
CA GLY A 171 -13.28 15.99 3.92
C GLY A 171 -12.04 16.90 3.91
N ASP A 172 -11.24 16.78 4.96
CA ASP A 172 -9.97 17.49 5.11
C ASP A 172 -8.97 16.99 4.07
N ARG A 173 -8.10 17.90 3.61
CA ARG A 173 -7.15 17.63 2.55
C ARG A 173 -5.77 18.20 2.83
N ILE A 174 -4.75 17.46 2.43
CA ILE A 174 -3.37 17.95 2.28
C ILE A 174 -2.89 17.81 0.84
N PHE A 175 -2.04 18.74 0.42
CA PHE A 175 -1.37 18.75 -0.87
C PHE A 175 0.12 18.49 -0.69
N CYS A 176 0.63 17.44 -1.30
CA CYS A 176 2.07 17.19 -1.37
C CYS A 176 2.62 17.76 -2.68
N THR A 177 3.36 18.86 -2.58
CA THR A 177 3.90 19.61 -3.73
C THR A 177 5.40 19.88 -3.55
N PRO A 178 6.31 19.08 -4.15
CA PRO A 178 6.06 17.79 -4.80
C PRO A 178 5.93 16.62 -3.81
N ASN A 179 6.32 16.81 -2.55
CA ASN A 179 6.40 15.73 -1.56
C ASN A 179 5.89 16.22 -0.20
N CYS A 180 5.36 15.31 0.61
CA CYS A 180 5.16 15.52 2.05
C CYS A 180 6.08 14.55 2.77
N ALA A 181 7.14 15.04 3.42
CA ALA A 181 7.94 14.20 4.33
C ALA A 181 7.13 13.83 5.59
N ASP A 182 6.14 14.64 5.96
CA ASP A 182 5.22 14.40 7.06
C ASP A 182 3.86 14.97 6.64
N MET A 183 2.77 14.22 6.84
CA MET A 183 1.41 14.72 6.60
C MET A 183 0.86 15.52 7.78
N GLY A 184 1.63 15.62 8.86
CA GLY A 184 1.33 16.39 10.06
C GLY A 184 0.46 15.61 11.05
N VAL A 185 0.55 16.00 12.32
CA VAL A 185 -0.22 15.38 13.41
C VAL A 185 -1.63 15.97 13.55
N PRO A 186 -2.64 15.18 13.98
CA PRO A 186 -3.99 15.69 14.27
C PRO A 186 -3.99 16.84 15.30
N PRO A 187 -5.00 17.74 15.27
CA PRO A 187 -6.23 17.67 14.48
C PRO A 187 -6.14 18.27 13.07
N SER A 188 -5.15 19.13 12.80
CA SER A 188 -4.99 19.79 11.49
C SER A 188 -4.11 19.01 10.50
N GLY A 189 -3.36 18.03 10.98
CA GLY A 189 -2.53 17.16 10.15
C GLY A 189 -3.26 15.91 9.66
N MET A 190 -2.69 15.29 8.63
CA MET A 190 -3.25 14.21 7.83
C MET A 190 -2.54 12.85 8.03
N ASN A 191 -1.59 12.74 8.97
CA ASN A 191 -0.97 11.46 9.32
C ASN A 191 -2.06 10.45 9.73
N GLN A 192 -2.01 9.27 9.09
CA GLN A 192 -2.93 8.16 9.35
C GLN A 192 -4.41 8.55 9.17
N ARG A 193 -4.70 9.48 8.25
CA ARG A 193 -6.08 9.90 7.95
C ARG A 193 -6.48 9.72 6.51
N THR A 194 -5.53 9.48 5.59
CA THR A 194 -5.85 9.36 4.16
C THR A 194 -6.84 8.21 3.93
N SER A 195 -8.00 8.54 3.36
CA SER A 195 -9.05 7.61 2.93
C SER A 195 -9.36 7.69 1.42
N SER A 196 -8.88 8.72 0.71
CA SER A 196 -8.83 8.75 -0.76
C SER A 196 -7.71 9.68 -1.25
N TRP A 197 -7.36 9.60 -2.53
CA TRP A 197 -6.23 10.34 -3.07
C TRP A 197 -6.36 10.67 -4.57
N ARG A 198 -5.63 11.69 -5.03
CA ARG A 198 -5.44 12.03 -6.46
C ARG A 198 -4.02 12.51 -6.74
N ILE A 199 -3.52 12.24 -7.94
CA ILE A 199 -2.30 12.82 -8.49
C ILE A 199 -2.66 13.62 -9.74
N THR A 200 -2.22 14.87 -9.79
CA THR A 200 -2.48 15.82 -10.88
C THR A 200 -1.20 16.51 -11.33
N GLY A 201 -1.21 17.04 -12.57
CA GLY A 201 -0.12 17.79 -13.19
C GLY A 201 -0.40 19.29 -13.28
#